data_AF-A0A8J5TVZ5-F1
#
_entry.id   AF-A0A8J5TVZ5-F1
#
_cell.length_a   1.000
_cell.length_b   1.000
_cell.length_c   1.000
_cell.angle_alpha   90.00
_cell.angle_beta   90.00
_cell.angle_gamma   90.00
#
_symmetry.space_group_name_H-M   'P 1'
#
loop_
_entity.id
_entity.type
_entity.pdbx_description
1 polymer ?
#
loop_
_entity_poly.entity_id
_entity_poly.type
_entity_poly.pdbx_seq_one_letter_code
_entity_poly.pdbx_strand_id
1 'polypeptide(L)'
;MYERANEDVEAATFWLVFDRRYRRRYPIGSLKSTWQIDQAVEQGLLLRSDTIDGLAEQMHMPSHNLQTTVDEWNEMCDQGRDKYFHRGEDKYQQFIGDPTVVPNPCMGPVKESPFYGIRIFPGDAGTRGGPQTDQFARVLRADGSVISGLFAGGNASVALLGTQGAGTTLAPAMTEGFIAVKYMQHLARGSGVILEDR
;
A
#
# COMPACT_ATOMS: atom_id res chain seq x y z
N MET A 1 -1.60 -15.73 -7.62
CA MET A 1 -1.52 -15.45 -6.16
C MET A 1 -2.14 -16.60 -5.38
N TYR A 2 -3.42 -16.90 -5.60
CA TYR A 2 -4.12 -18.01 -4.94
C TYR A 2 -3.63 -19.41 -5.34
N GLU A 3 -3.26 -19.66 -6.60
CA GLU A 3 -2.66 -20.95 -7.02
C GLU A 3 -1.29 -21.25 -6.38
N ARG A 4 -0.63 -20.24 -5.78
CA ARG A 4 0.64 -20.42 -5.06
C ARG A 4 0.46 -20.40 -3.54
N ALA A 5 -0.76 -20.19 -3.05
CA ALA A 5 -1.07 -20.20 -1.62
C ALA A 5 -1.23 -21.66 -1.18
N ASN A 6 -0.14 -22.28 -0.77
CA ASN A 6 -0.14 -23.58 -0.10
C ASN A 6 -0.19 -23.36 1.42
N GLU A 7 -0.85 -24.27 2.14
CA GLU A 7 -0.97 -24.23 3.61
C GLU A 7 0.41 -24.27 4.31
N ASP A 8 1.44 -24.79 3.65
CA ASP A 8 2.80 -24.93 4.19
C ASP A 8 3.75 -23.75 3.87
N VAL A 9 3.27 -22.70 3.20
CA VAL A 9 4.11 -21.56 2.81
C VAL A 9 3.96 -20.43 3.83
N GLU A 10 5.01 -20.23 4.64
CA GLU A 10 5.07 -19.09 5.56
C GLU A 10 5.19 -17.77 4.78
N ALA A 11 4.39 -16.79 5.17
CA ALA A 11 4.42 -15.48 4.53
C ALA A 11 5.80 -14.82 4.77
N ALA A 12 6.38 -14.25 3.70
CA ALA A 12 7.60 -13.46 3.83
C ALA A 12 7.38 -12.35 4.85
N THR A 13 8.19 -12.36 5.92
CA THR A 13 8.14 -11.36 6.98
C THR A 13 9.19 -10.30 6.72
N PHE A 14 8.76 -9.05 6.66
CA PHE A 14 9.65 -7.90 6.53
C PHE A 14 9.66 -7.11 7.82
N TRP A 15 10.71 -6.32 8.02
CA TRP A 15 10.80 -5.41 9.15
C TRP A 15 11.00 -3.99 8.67
N LEU A 16 10.20 -3.06 9.20
CA LEU A 16 10.49 -1.65 9.11
C LEU A 16 11.30 -1.26 10.35
N VAL A 17 12.55 -0.85 10.11
CA VAL A 17 13.48 -0.36 11.15
C VAL A 17 13.55 1.16 11.10
N PHE A 18 13.40 1.81 12.25
CA PHE A 18 13.44 3.27 12.38
C PHE A 18 13.90 3.67 13.78
N ASP A 19 14.16 4.95 13.99
CA ASP A 19 14.76 5.47 15.22
C ASP A 19 13.86 6.50 15.93
N ARG A 20 14.35 7.01 17.06
CA ARG A 20 13.66 8.04 17.86
C ARG A 20 13.41 9.31 17.07
N ARG A 21 14.32 9.69 16.18
CA ARG A 21 14.19 10.89 15.33
C ARG A 21 13.00 10.74 14.38
N TYR A 22 12.93 9.62 13.67
CA TYR A 22 11.79 9.32 12.79
C TYR A 22 10.50 9.36 13.59
N ARG A 23 10.46 8.69 14.74
CA ARG A 23 9.26 8.61 15.57
C ARG A 23 8.77 9.98 16.05
N ARG A 24 9.66 10.91 16.38
CA ARG A 24 9.27 12.27 16.81
C ARG A 24 8.62 13.08 15.69
N ARG A 25 8.98 12.81 14.44
CA ARG A 25 8.55 13.61 13.27
C ARG A 25 7.34 13.02 12.57
N TYR A 26 7.24 11.70 12.50
CA TYR A 26 6.25 11.02 11.68
C TYR A 26 5.47 9.97 12.49
N PRO A 27 4.17 9.79 12.19
CA PRO A 27 3.40 8.69 12.75
C PRO A 27 3.77 7.35 12.10
N ILE A 28 3.61 6.26 12.85
CA ILE A 28 3.68 4.89 12.32
C ILE A 28 2.27 4.31 12.39
N GLY A 29 1.56 4.30 11.26
CA GLY A 29 0.15 3.91 11.22
C GLY A 29 -0.69 4.75 12.19
N SER A 30 -1.35 4.09 13.16
CA SER A 30 -2.16 4.72 14.20
C SER A 30 -1.35 5.21 15.42
N LEU A 31 -0.05 4.90 15.48
CA LEU A 31 0.84 5.22 16.61
C LEU A 31 1.36 6.66 16.48
N LYS A 32 0.70 7.59 17.17
CA LYS A 32 0.96 9.04 17.08
C LYS A 32 1.56 9.62 18.37
N SER A 33 1.22 9.08 19.54
CA SER A 33 1.74 9.55 20.85
C SER A 33 2.72 8.57 21.51
N THR A 34 3.57 9.07 22.42
CA THR A 34 4.52 8.22 23.17
C THR A 34 3.80 7.12 23.93
N TRP A 35 2.67 7.43 24.58
CA TRP A 35 1.85 6.44 25.27
C TRP A 35 1.39 5.30 24.35
N GLN A 36 0.96 5.59 23.12
CA GLN A 36 0.57 4.54 22.16
C GLN A 36 1.76 3.65 21.75
N ILE A 37 2.97 4.22 21.69
CA ILE A 37 4.19 3.45 21.42
C ILE A 37 4.51 2.52 22.58
N ASP A 38 4.49 3.04 23.81
CA ASP A 38 4.76 2.24 24.99
C ASP A 38 3.77 1.07 25.09
N GLN A 39 2.49 1.33 24.84
CA GLN A 39 1.46 0.27 24.76
C GLN A 39 1.74 -0.74 23.63
N ALA A 40 2.14 -0.29 22.45
CA ALA A 40 2.48 -1.20 21.34
C ALA A 40 3.73 -2.05 21.65
N VAL A 41 4.69 -1.51 22.39
CA VAL A 41 5.88 -2.23 22.87
C VAL A 41 5.49 -3.26 23.92
N GLU A 42 4.70 -2.87 24.93
CA GLU A 42 4.18 -3.79 25.97
C GLU A 42 3.38 -4.96 25.37
N GLN A 43 2.64 -4.72 24.29
CA GLN A 43 1.86 -5.74 23.57
C GLN A 43 2.70 -6.59 22.60
N GLY A 44 3.99 -6.29 22.42
CA GLY A 44 4.85 -7.00 21.46
C GLY A 44 4.53 -6.73 19.98
N LEU A 45 3.75 -5.69 19.69
CA LEU A 45 3.44 -5.24 18.32
C LEU A 45 4.58 -4.40 17.73
N LEU A 46 5.38 -3.77 18.58
CA LEU A 46 6.52 -2.96 18.22
C LEU A 46 7.73 -3.36 19.08
N LEU A 47 8.87 -3.63 18.45
CA LEU A 47 10.12 -3.87 19.17
C LEU A 47 10.81 -2.54 19.50
N ARG A 48 11.52 -2.50 20.62
CA ARG A 48 12.29 -1.33 21.06
C ARG A 48 13.61 -1.78 21.70
N SER A 49 14.70 -1.15 21.31
CA SER A 49 16.03 -1.39 21.89
C SER A 49 16.85 -0.10 21.90
N ASP A 50 17.73 0.08 22.88
CA ASP A 50 18.66 1.22 22.89
C ASP A 50 19.84 1.02 21.91
N THR A 51 20.07 -0.21 21.44
CA THR A 51 21.12 -0.57 20.48
C THR A 51 20.56 -1.32 19.28
N ILE A 52 21.24 -1.24 18.15
CA ILE A 52 20.92 -2.04 16.95
C ILE A 52 21.06 -3.53 17.25
N ASP A 53 22.07 -3.90 18.04
CA ASP A 53 22.27 -5.30 18.43
C ASP A 53 21.09 -5.88 19.22
N GLY A 54 20.63 -5.16 20.26
CA GLY A 54 19.46 -5.59 21.02
C GLY A 54 18.17 -5.59 20.20
N LEU A 55 18.10 -4.80 19.12
CA LEU A 55 16.97 -4.84 18.19
C LEU A 55 17.06 -6.10 17.30
N ALA A 56 18.24 -6.42 16.77
CA ALA A 56 18.48 -7.60 15.95
C ALA A 56 18.16 -8.90 16.71
N GLU A 57 18.54 -8.98 17.99
CA GLU A 57 18.19 -10.09 18.88
C GLU A 57 16.68 -10.29 19.00
N GLN A 58 15.93 -9.21 19.25
CA GLN A 58 14.46 -9.25 19.33
C GLN A 58 13.79 -9.60 17.99
N MET A 59 14.43 -9.25 16.87
CA MET A 59 13.97 -9.60 15.52
C MET A 59 14.39 -11.01 15.09
N HIS A 60 15.17 -11.72 15.92
CA HIS A 60 15.76 -13.03 15.62
C HIS A 60 16.62 -13.04 14.34
N MET A 61 17.43 -11.99 14.13
CA MET A 61 18.35 -11.90 13.00
C MET A 61 19.80 -11.71 13.44
N PRO A 62 20.79 -12.06 12.60
CA PRO A 62 22.19 -11.87 12.94
C PRO A 62 22.52 -10.38 13.13
N SER A 63 23.02 -10.02 14.32
CA SER A 63 23.35 -8.66 14.72
C SER A 63 24.21 -7.91 13.70
N HIS A 64 25.28 -8.57 13.25
CA HIS A 64 26.22 -8.00 12.28
C HIS A 64 25.55 -7.60 10.96
N ASN A 65 24.57 -8.37 10.48
CA ASN A 65 23.87 -8.06 9.23
C ASN A 65 23.03 -6.78 9.36
N LEU A 66 22.32 -6.63 10.48
CA LEU A 66 21.51 -5.43 10.70
C LEU A 66 22.40 -4.21 10.90
N GLN A 67 23.48 -4.34 11.68
CA GLN A 67 24.44 -3.27 11.89
C GLN A 67 25.06 -2.79 10.58
N THR A 68 25.59 -3.70 9.76
CA THR A 68 26.14 -3.36 8.43
C THR A 68 25.09 -2.69 7.53
N THR A 69 23.84 -3.18 7.53
CA THR A 69 22.77 -2.58 6.74
C THR A 69 22.46 -1.14 7.18
N VAL A 70 22.39 -0.90 8.50
CA VAL A 70 22.13 0.44 9.06
C VAL A 70 23.29 1.39 8.77
N ASP A 71 24.53 0.92 8.87
CA ASP A 71 25.71 1.72 8.58
C ASP A 71 25.77 2.12 7.10
N GLU A 72 25.56 1.17 6.18
CA GLU A 72 25.49 1.46 4.74
C GLU A 72 24.31 2.38 4.40
N TRP A 73 23.13 2.19 5.01
CA TRP A 73 21.99 3.07 4.83
C TRP A 73 22.29 4.50 5.25
N ASN A 74 22.95 4.66 6.39
CA ASN A 74 23.34 5.95 6.92
C ASN A 74 24.35 6.66 6.03
N GLU A 75 25.32 5.94 5.46
CA GLU A 75 26.26 6.49 4.47
C GLU A 75 25.53 6.96 3.20
N MET A 76 24.61 6.14 2.69
CA MET A 76 23.78 6.49 1.52
C MET A 76 22.88 7.71 1.79
N CYS A 77 22.36 7.86 3.01
CA CYS A 77 21.60 9.03 3.43
C CYS A 77 22.46 10.30 3.41
N ASP A 78 23.70 10.22 3.90
CA ASP A 78 24.63 11.35 3.90
C ASP A 78 24.99 11.79 2.45
N GLN A 79 25.02 10.83 1.50
CA GLN A 79 25.23 11.09 0.07
C GLN A 79 23.96 11.49 -0.70
N GLY A 80 22.77 11.16 -0.20
CA GLY A 80 21.49 11.37 -0.88
C GLY A 80 21.12 10.37 -1.96
N ARG A 81 21.85 9.25 -2.05
CA ARG A 81 21.70 8.29 -3.14
C ARG A 81 21.67 6.87 -2.60
N ASP A 82 20.55 6.20 -2.82
CA ASP A 82 20.41 4.77 -2.58
C ASP A 82 20.98 4.00 -3.78
N LYS A 83 22.15 3.40 -3.59
CA LYS A 83 22.86 2.65 -4.66
C LYS A 83 22.25 1.29 -4.97
N TYR A 84 21.40 0.75 -4.10
CA TYR A 84 20.86 -0.61 -4.24
C TYR A 84 19.46 -0.62 -4.83
N PHE A 85 18.59 0.28 -4.36
CA PHE A 85 17.17 0.29 -4.73
C PHE A 85 16.70 1.61 -5.34
N HIS A 86 17.60 2.58 -5.52
CA HIS A 86 17.29 3.86 -6.18
C HIS A 86 16.15 4.64 -5.53
N ARG A 87 15.97 4.50 -4.20
CA ARG A 87 14.97 5.25 -3.43
C ARG A 87 15.16 6.76 -3.56
N GLY A 88 14.06 7.45 -3.85
CA GLY A 88 14.03 8.90 -4.02
C GLY A 88 14.65 9.41 -5.32
N GLU A 89 14.94 8.55 -6.31
CA GLU A 89 15.40 9.01 -7.63
C GLU A 89 14.25 9.49 -8.53
N ASP A 90 12.99 9.09 -8.25
CA ASP A 90 11.83 9.54 -9.01
C ASP A 90 11.08 10.73 -8.35
N LYS A 91 10.46 11.56 -9.20
CA LYS A 91 9.75 12.77 -8.77
C LYS A 91 8.53 12.49 -7.90
N TYR A 92 7.87 11.35 -8.07
CA TYR A 92 6.70 11.00 -7.28
C TYR A 92 7.10 10.71 -5.83
N GLN A 93 8.15 9.90 -5.63
CA GLN A 93 8.74 9.66 -4.31
C GLN A 93 9.22 10.96 -3.66
N GLN A 94 9.92 11.81 -4.41
CA GLN A 94 10.39 13.10 -3.88
C GLN A 94 9.22 14.02 -3.48
N PHE A 95 8.12 14.01 -4.23
CA PHE A 95 6.92 14.80 -3.92
C PHE A 95 6.24 14.35 -2.62
N ILE A 96 6.24 13.05 -2.31
CA ILE A 96 5.66 12.51 -1.07
C ILE A 96 6.66 12.47 0.11
N GLY A 97 7.94 12.71 -0.14
CA GLY A 97 9.00 12.74 0.86
C GLY A 97 8.93 13.96 1.77
N ASP A 98 9.80 14.02 2.78
CA ASP A 98 9.92 15.20 3.63
C ASP A 98 10.89 16.21 2.98
N PRO A 99 10.42 17.36 2.47
CA PRO A 99 11.27 18.33 1.79
C PRO A 99 12.31 19.00 2.71
N THR A 100 12.18 18.85 4.03
CA THR A 100 13.16 19.34 5.01
C THR A 100 14.35 18.39 5.18
N VAL A 101 14.27 17.19 4.62
CA VAL A 101 15.36 16.22 4.59
C VAL A 101 16.15 16.42 3.30
N VAL A 102 17.41 16.81 3.47
CA VAL A 102 18.37 17.06 2.38
C VAL A 102 19.56 16.11 2.55
N PRO A 103 20.26 15.74 1.47
CA PRO A 103 20.03 16.14 0.06
C PRO A 103 18.87 15.42 -0.65
N ASN A 104 18.31 14.35 -0.06
CA ASN A 104 17.21 13.58 -0.65
C ASN A 104 16.01 13.47 0.32
N PRO A 105 14.82 13.98 -0.05
CA PRO A 105 13.65 14.05 0.84
C PRO A 105 13.09 12.67 1.25
N CYS A 106 13.51 11.60 0.57
CA CYS A 106 13.06 10.25 0.84
C CYS A 106 14.01 9.47 1.76
N MET A 107 15.18 10.02 2.11
CA MET A 107 16.28 9.29 2.78
C MET A 107 16.61 9.89 4.15
N GLY A 108 16.04 9.30 5.20
CA GLY A 108 16.32 9.68 6.59
C GLY A 108 17.24 8.67 7.28
N PRO A 109 18.29 9.12 7.99
CA PRO A 109 19.20 8.23 8.69
C PRO A 109 18.53 7.57 9.91
N VAL A 110 19.08 6.43 10.34
CA VAL A 110 18.71 5.68 11.54
C VAL A 110 19.90 5.73 12.49
N LYS A 111 19.95 6.73 13.37
CA LYS A 111 21.14 7.04 14.21
C LYS A 111 20.79 7.32 15.69
N GLU A 112 19.53 7.64 16.02
CA GLU A 112 19.14 8.09 17.36
C GLU A 112 18.38 7.02 18.16
N SER A 113 19.03 6.44 19.17
CA SER A 113 18.38 5.54 20.13
C SER A 113 17.18 6.19 20.87
N PRO A 114 16.17 5.41 21.29
CA PRO A 114 16.02 3.98 21.00
C PRO A 114 15.66 3.72 19.54
N PHE A 115 16.02 2.54 19.07
CA PHE A 115 15.69 1.97 17.78
C PHE A 115 14.45 1.09 17.88
N TYR A 116 13.69 1.03 16.80
CA TYR A 116 12.41 0.35 16.74
C TYR A 116 12.34 -0.56 15.52
N GLY A 117 11.61 -1.67 15.68
CA GLY A 117 11.31 -2.62 14.62
C GLY A 117 9.85 -3.00 14.64
N ILE A 118 9.16 -2.87 13.51
CA ILE A 118 7.77 -3.34 13.35
C ILE A 118 7.71 -4.36 12.21
N ARG A 119 7.02 -5.48 12.43
CA ARG A 119 6.79 -6.49 11.40
C ARG A 119 5.83 -5.94 10.36
N ILE A 120 6.19 -6.12 9.10
CA ILE A 120 5.39 -5.79 7.94
C ILE A 120 5.10 -7.08 7.18
N PHE A 121 3.82 -7.28 6.89
CA PHE A 121 3.33 -8.41 6.11
C PHE A 121 2.84 -7.90 4.75
N PRO A 122 3.02 -8.68 3.67
CA PRO A 122 2.36 -8.41 2.41
C PRO A 122 0.84 -8.37 2.63
N GLY A 123 0.23 -7.22 2.36
CA GLY A 123 -1.22 -7.04 2.41
C GLY A 123 -1.76 -6.61 1.05
N ASP A 124 -3.07 -6.74 0.88
CA ASP A 124 -3.79 -6.22 -0.29
C ASP A 124 -4.69 -5.04 0.10
N ALA A 125 -4.98 -4.19 -0.88
CA ALA A 125 -5.92 -3.07 -0.75
C ALA A 125 -7.24 -3.36 -1.48
N GLY A 126 -7.69 -4.62 -1.43
CA GLY A 126 -8.87 -5.11 -2.11
C GLY A 126 -8.57 -5.94 -3.36
N THR A 127 -9.54 -6.77 -3.73
CA THR A 127 -9.50 -7.60 -4.93
C THR A 127 -9.84 -6.79 -6.18
N ARG A 128 -9.40 -7.30 -7.34
CA ARG A 128 -9.59 -6.67 -8.67
C ARG A 128 -10.30 -7.59 -9.67
N GLY A 129 -10.77 -8.72 -9.18
CA GLY A 129 -11.57 -9.67 -9.95
C GLY A 129 -13.05 -9.49 -9.66
N GLY A 130 -13.87 -10.06 -10.52
CA GLY A 130 -15.33 -10.00 -10.41
C GLY A 130 -15.97 -10.38 -11.75
N PRO A 131 -17.30 -10.26 -11.87
CA PRO A 131 -17.97 -10.32 -13.16
C PRO A 131 -17.41 -9.29 -14.14
N GLN A 132 -17.35 -9.68 -15.42
CA GLN A 132 -17.13 -8.73 -16.50
C GLN A 132 -18.36 -7.83 -16.66
N THR A 133 -18.11 -6.57 -16.95
CA THR A 133 -19.14 -5.57 -17.21
C THR A 133 -18.86 -4.86 -18.52
N ASP A 134 -19.91 -4.35 -19.16
CA ASP A 134 -19.77 -3.45 -20.31
C ASP A 134 -19.61 -1.98 -19.89
N GLN A 135 -19.54 -1.09 -20.87
CA GLN A 135 -19.44 0.37 -20.67
C GLN A 135 -20.60 1.01 -19.90
N PHE A 136 -21.69 0.27 -19.66
CA PHE A 136 -22.84 0.70 -18.86
C PHE A 136 -22.89 0.04 -17.48
N ALA A 137 -21.80 -0.61 -17.07
CA ALA A 137 -21.66 -1.36 -15.82
C ALA A 137 -22.64 -2.54 -15.69
N ARG A 138 -23.19 -3.04 -16.81
CA ARG A 138 -24.09 -4.22 -16.83
C ARG A 138 -23.26 -5.49 -16.80
N VAL A 139 -23.67 -6.48 -16.01
CA VAL A 139 -22.94 -7.74 -15.89
C VAL A 139 -23.14 -8.60 -17.15
N LEU A 140 -22.05 -9.18 -17.63
CA LEU A 140 -22.01 -10.07 -18.78
C LEU A 140 -21.96 -11.55 -18.36
N ARG A 141 -22.61 -12.41 -19.14
CA ARG A 141 -22.41 -13.86 -19.12
C ARG A 141 -21.12 -14.22 -19.84
N ALA A 142 -20.71 -15.49 -19.73
CA ALA A 142 -19.53 -16.03 -20.42
C ALA A 142 -19.61 -15.93 -21.96
N ASP A 143 -20.82 -15.90 -22.53
CA ASP A 143 -21.05 -15.72 -23.96
C ASP A 143 -21.06 -14.24 -24.40
N GLY A 144 -20.81 -13.31 -23.47
CA GLY A 144 -20.86 -11.86 -23.70
C GLY A 144 -22.26 -11.25 -23.63
N SER A 145 -23.32 -12.05 -23.44
CA SER A 145 -24.69 -11.52 -23.32
C SER A 145 -24.94 -10.85 -21.97
N VAL A 146 -25.75 -9.79 -21.97
CA VAL A 146 -26.09 -9.04 -20.75
C VAL A 146 -27.04 -9.83 -19.85
N ILE A 147 -26.78 -9.82 -18.54
CA ILE A 147 -27.74 -10.26 -17.52
C ILE A 147 -28.66 -9.08 -17.17
N SER A 148 -29.91 -9.16 -17.61
CA SER A 148 -30.90 -8.08 -17.41
C SER A 148 -31.08 -7.74 -15.93
N GLY A 149 -31.03 -6.45 -15.60
CA GLY A 149 -31.22 -5.94 -14.25
C GLY A 149 -30.02 -6.06 -13.32
N LEU A 150 -28.90 -6.65 -13.76
CA LEU A 150 -27.71 -6.86 -12.93
C LEU A 150 -26.56 -5.94 -13.34
N PHE A 151 -26.02 -5.20 -12.36
CA PHE A 151 -24.94 -4.24 -12.53
C PHE A 151 -23.86 -4.47 -11.49
N ALA A 152 -22.62 -4.16 -11.83
CA ALA A 152 -21.47 -4.26 -10.92
C ALA A 152 -20.45 -3.15 -11.23
N GLY A 153 -19.71 -2.71 -10.23
CA GLY A 153 -18.67 -1.69 -10.35
C GLY A 153 -17.72 -1.70 -9.17
N GLY A 154 -16.59 -1.01 -9.32
CA GLY A 154 -15.50 -1.00 -8.35
C GLY A 154 -14.96 -2.41 -8.10
N ASN A 155 -14.71 -2.73 -6.83
CA ASN A 155 -14.17 -4.05 -6.44
C ASN A 155 -15.19 -5.20 -6.58
N ALA A 156 -16.44 -4.91 -7.00
CA ALA A 156 -17.44 -5.94 -7.29
C ALA A 156 -17.45 -6.36 -8.76
N SER A 157 -16.56 -5.82 -9.61
CA SER A 157 -16.38 -6.20 -11.01
C SER A 157 -14.88 -6.38 -11.32
N VAL A 158 -14.58 -6.85 -12.54
CA VAL A 158 -13.19 -6.77 -13.05
C VAL A 158 -12.73 -5.31 -13.01
N ALA A 159 -11.56 -5.06 -12.44
CA ALA A 159 -11.02 -3.70 -12.33
C ALA A 159 -10.81 -3.07 -13.72
N LEU A 160 -11.40 -1.90 -13.94
CA LEU A 160 -11.33 -1.18 -15.22
C LEU A 160 -9.91 -0.73 -15.58
N LEU A 161 -9.20 -0.11 -14.63
CA LEU A 161 -7.86 0.40 -14.86
C LEU A 161 -6.84 -0.68 -14.56
N GLY A 162 -5.96 -1.03 -15.49
CA GLY A 162 -4.86 -2.00 -15.26
C GLY A 162 -3.72 -1.46 -14.37
N THR A 163 -3.64 -0.14 -14.18
CA THR A 163 -2.62 0.52 -13.36
C THR A 163 -3.05 0.65 -11.90
N GLN A 164 -2.06 0.86 -11.03
CA GLN A 164 -2.27 1.16 -9.61
C GLN A 164 -1.86 2.60 -9.31
N GLY A 165 -2.59 3.25 -8.41
CA GLY A 165 -2.27 4.60 -7.97
C GLY A 165 -3.28 5.15 -6.98
N ALA A 166 -3.00 6.32 -6.43
CA ALA A 166 -3.95 7.01 -5.56
C ALA A 166 -5.28 7.24 -6.31
N GLY A 167 -6.38 6.76 -5.73
CA GLY A 167 -7.73 6.95 -6.27
C GLY A 167 -8.15 6.01 -7.40
N THR A 168 -7.27 5.13 -7.91
CA THR A 168 -7.60 4.23 -9.04
C THR A 168 -8.65 3.18 -8.73
N THR A 169 -9.07 3.02 -7.48
CA THR A 169 -10.17 2.14 -7.07
C THR A 169 -11.48 2.92 -6.89
N LEU A 170 -11.43 4.04 -6.16
CA LEU A 170 -12.61 4.84 -5.83
C LEU A 170 -13.18 5.58 -7.06
N ALA A 171 -12.31 6.15 -7.90
CA ALA A 171 -12.78 6.91 -9.05
C ALA A 171 -13.56 6.02 -10.05
N PRO A 172 -13.05 4.84 -10.48
CA PRO A 172 -13.84 3.93 -11.30
C PRO A 172 -15.15 3.49 -10.61
N ALA A 173 -15.10 3.13 -9.33
CA ALA A 173 -16.31 2.70 -8.60
C ALA A 173 -17.41 3.78 -8.61
N MET A 174 -17.03 5.05 -8.38
CA MET A 174 -17.97 6.17 -8.42
C MET A 174 -18.51 6.42 -9.84
N THR A 175 -17.63 6.37 -10.85
CA THR A 175 -18.00 6.59 -12.26
C THR A 175 -18.91 5.48 -12.78
N GLU A 176 -18.58 4.23 -12.53
CA GLU A 176 -19.38 3.07 -12.92
C GLU A 176 -20.75 3.08 -12.23
N GLY A 177 -20.78 3.41 -10.93
CA GLY A 177 -22.04 3.59 -10.20
C GLY A 177 -22.91 4.70 -10.79
N PHE A 178 -22.31 5.83 -11.16
CA PHE A 178 -23.04 6.91 -11.84
C PHE A 178 -23.60 6.47 -13.19
N ILE A 179 -22.79 5.79 -14.01
CA ILE A 179 -23.18 5.29 -15.33
C ILE A 179 -24.32 4.28 -15.21
N ALA A 180 -24.22 3.32 -14.28
CA ALA A 180 -25.25 2.32 -14.03
C ALA A 180 -26.60 2.97 -13.75
N VAL A 181 -26.63 3.96 -12.84
CA VAL A 181 -27.86 4.66 -12.47
C VAL A 181 -28.42 5.47 -13.64
N LYS A 182 -27.57 6.15 -14.43
CA LYS A 182 -28.01 6.86 -15.63
C LYS A 182 -28.65 5.92 -16.65
N TYR A 183 -28.06 4.75 -16.84
CA TYR A 183 -28.61 3.73 -17.73
C TYR A 183 -29.95 3.20 -17.23
N MET A 184 -30.07 2.88 -15.94
CA MET A 184 -31.34 2.46 -15.32
C MET A 184 -32.44 3.51 -15.47
N GLN A 185 -32.12 4.79 -15.29
CA GLN A 185 -33.09 5.89 -15.48
C GLN A 185 -33.56 6.01 -16.93
N HIS A 186 -32.68 5.77 -17.90
CA HIS A 186 -33.06 5.75 -19.32
C HIS A 186 -34.03 4.61 -19.63
N LEU A 187 -33.74 3.40 -19.14
CA LEU A 187 -34.66 2.26 -19.27
C LEU A 187 -36.03 2.55 -18.66
N ALA A 188 -36.07 3.14 -17.46
CA ALA A 188 -37.31 3.43 -16.76
C ALA A 188 -38.20 4.48 -17.45
N ARG A 189 -37.62 5.36 -18.29
CA ARG A 189 -38.34 6.42 -19.02
C ARG A 189 -38.97 5.96 -20.33
N GLY A 190 -38.81 4.69 -20.73
CA GLY A 190 -39.53 4.11 -21.86
C GLY A 190 -39.10 4.60 -23.25
N SER A 191 -38.00 5.33 -23.37
CA SER A 191 -37.46 5.73 -24.68
C SER A 191 -36.70 4.56 -25.30
N GLY A 192 -37.36 3.84 -26.23
CA GLY A 192 -36.82 2.75 -27.04
C GLY A 192 -35.70 3.13 -28.02
N VAL A 193 -34.88 4.13 -27.70
CA VAL A 193 -33.65 4.46 -28.43
C VAL A 193 -32.50 4.33 -27.46
N ILE A 194 -31.78 3.21 -27.58
CA ILE A 194 -30.49 2.99 -26.95
C ILE A 194 -29.51 3.91 -27.68
N LEU A 195 -28.69 4.68 -26.96
CA LEU A 195 -27.53 5.32 -27.54
C LEU A 195 -26.58 4.19 -27.98
N GLU A 196 -26.70 3.77 -29.24
CA GLU A 196 -25.72 2.92 -29.91
C GLU A 196 -24.42 3.70 -30.14
N ASP A 197 -23.32 2.96 -30.07
CA ASP A 197 -21.93 3.41 -30.07
C ASP A 197 -21.62 4.56 -31.04
N ARG A 198 -20.94 5.59 -30.51
CA ARG A 198 -20.05 6.47 -31.28
C ARG A 198 -18.66 6.42 -30.69
#